data_AF-A0A8A6VPM7-F1
#
_entry.id   AF-A0A8A6VPM7-F1
#
_cell.length_a   1.000
_cell.length_b   1.000
_cell.length_c   1.000
_cell.angle_alpha   90.00
_cell.angle_beta   90.00
_cell.angle_gamma   90.00
#
_symmetry.space_group_name_H-M   'P 1'
#
loop_
_entity.id
_entity.type
_entity.pdbx_description
1 polymer ?
#
loop_
_entity_poly.entity_id
_entity_poly.type
_entity_poly.pdbx_seq_one_letter_code
_entity_poly.pdbx_strand_id
1 'polypeptide(L)'
;CLGLLSALTGAWTGLNQTQLRKIMAASSIAHMGWVVTAMTMQLNLAMVVLIVYIIATTAIFTVLIPTATKTLQDMATVWTLTPPLLTAALLTIMSLGGLPPLTGFTPKWFILKELSTLHLTPFSTALALIGLPSLYFYIRITFISTLTMSPGTTNTEQNWRFQLQYHMIMPLTLMLSMTLLPLVPLMYFMN
;
A
#
# COMPACT_ATOMS: atom_id res chain seq x y z
N CYS A 1 4.34 14.03 -18.07
CA CYS A 1 3.82 12.88 -18.85
C CYS A 1 4.26 11.52 -18.31
N LEU A 2 5.56 11.31 -18.04
CA LEU A 2 6.06 10.03 -17.51
C LEU A 2 5.33 9.56 -16.25
N GLY A 3 5.07 10.45 -15.29
CA GLY A 3 4.38 10.09 -14.04
C GLY A 3 2.93 9.61 -14.21
N LEU A 4 2.16 10.16 -15.16
CA LEU A 4 0.82 9.66 -15.48
C LEU A 4 0.87 8.29 -16.15
N LEU A 5 1.81 8.10 -17.08
CA LEU A 5 1.95 6.85 -17.82
C LEU A 5 2.39 5.70 -16.91
N SER A 6 3.33 5.95 -15.98
CA SER A 6 3.69 4.94 -14.98
C SER A 6 2.55 4.66 -14.00
N ALA A 7 1.83 5.69 -13.54
CA ALA A 7 0.64 5.50 -12.71
C ALA A 7 -0.41 4.62 -13.41
N LEU A 8 -0.71 4.89 -14.68
CA LEU A 8 -1.66 4.12 -15.50
C LEU A 8 -1.22 2.68 -15.73
N THR A 9 0.02 2.49 -16.19
CA THR A 9 0.55 1.16 -16.52
C THR A 9 0.67 0.30 -15.27
N GLY A 10 1.13 0.85 -14.14
CA GLY A 10 1.14 0.17 -12.85
C GLY A 10 -0.26 -0.20 -12.38
N ALA A 11 -1.21 0.72 -12.44
CA ALA A 11 -2.58 0.44 -12.01
C ALA A 11 -3.25 -0.63 -12.88
N TRP A 12 -3.11 -0.56 -14.21
CA TRP A 12 -3.70 -1.53 -15.14
C TRP A 12 -3.09 -2.92 -15.01
N THR A 13 -1.76 -3.01 -14.90
CA THR A 13 -1.06 -4.30 -14.79
C THR A 13 -1.40 -5.06 -13.50
N GLY A 14 -1.74 -4.35 -12.42
CA GLY A 14 -2.10 -4.95 -11.13
C GLY A 14 -3.50 -5.56 -11.06
N LEU A 15 -4.47 -5.05 -11.84
CA LEU A 15 -5.89 -5.42 -11.74
C LEU A 15 -6.16 -6.93 -11.86
N ASN A 16 -5.49 -7.58 -12.81
CA ASN A 16 -5.74 -9.00 -13.12
C ASN A 16 -4.69 -9.95 -12.51
N GLN A 17 -3.89 -9.50 -11.56
CA GLN A 17 -2.91 -10.36 -10.90
C GLN A 17 -3.51 -11.07 -9.68
N THR A 18 -3.08 -12.31 -9.45
CA THR A 18 -3.40 -13.10 -8.25
C THR A 18 -2.17 -13.36 -7.38
N GLN A 19 -0.99 -13.15 -7.94
CA GLN A 19 0.29 -13.32 -7.25
C GLN A 19 0.64 -12.01 -6.52
N LEU A 20 0.78 -12.07 -5.20
CA LEU A 20 1.02 -10.89 -4.36
C LEU A 20 2.30 -10.15 -4.79
N ARG A 21 3.36 -10.88 -5.15
CA ARG A 21 4.61 -10.29 -5.66
C ARG A 21 4.42 -9.45 -6.92
N LYS A 22 3.55 -9.90 -7.85
CA LYS A 22 3.25 -9.15 -9.08
C LYS A 22 2.39 -7.92 -8.78
N ILE A 23 1.45 -8.04 -7.84
CA ILE A 23 0.66 -6.90 -7.38
C ILE A 23 1.56 -5.84 -6.74
N MET A 24 2.52 -6.24 -5.89
CA MET A 24 3.48 -5.32 -5.27
C MET A 24 4.43 -4.67 -6.28
N ALA A 25 4.77 -5.37 -7.37
CA ALA A 25 5.52 -4.78 -8.48
C ALA A 25 4.67 -3.77 -9.29
N ALA A 26 3.40 -4.10 -9.55
CA ALA A 26 2.47 -3.18 -10.19
C ALA A 26 2.23 -1.91 -9.35
N SER A 27 2.13 -2.06 -8.02
CA SER A 27 2.06 -0.92 -7.10
C SER A 27 3.32 -0.06 -7.13
N SER A 28 4.51 -0.66 -7.26
CA SER A 28 5.76 0.12 -7.31
C SER A 28 5.81 1.03 -8.53
N ILE A 29 5.40 0.52 -9.69
CA ILE A 29 5.30 1.31 -10.92
C ILE A 29 4.30 2.46 -10.73
N ALA A 30 3.15 2.17 -10.11
CA ALA A 30 2.13 3.19 -9.87
C ALA A 30 2.60 4.29 -8.90
N HIS A 31 3.20 3.91 -7.77
CA HIS A 31 3.73 4.86 -6.78
C HIS A 31 4.93 5.65 -7.31
N MET A 32 5.78 5.06 -8.14
CA MET A 32 6.85 5.81 -8.82
C MET A 32 6.29 6.88 -9.77
N GLY A 33 5.08 6.69 -10.31
CA GLY A 33 4.37 7.76 -11.02
C GLY A 33 4.12 8.99 -10.16
N TRP A 34 3.63 8.79 -8.93
CA TRP A 34 3.43 9.86 -7.96
C TRP A 34 4.76 10.52 -7.54
N VAL A 35 5.81 9.73 -7.33
CA VAL A 35 7.15 10.25 -6.99
C VAL A 35 7.70 11.12 -8.12
N VAL A 36 7.64 10.65 -9.37
CA VAL A 36 8.14 11.41 -10.54
C VAL A 36 7.34 12.70 -10.72
N THR A 37 6.02 12.69 -10.48
CA THR A 37 5.24 13.95 -10.50
C THR A 37 5.66 14.90 -9.38
N ALA A 38 5.89 14.40 -8.16
CA ALA A 38 6.31 15.23 -7.03
C ALA A 38 7.70 15.85 -7.25
N MET A 39 8.62 15.10 -7.86
CA MET A 39 9.99 15.56 -8.17
C MET A 39 10.00 16.83 -9.04
N THR A 40 9.01 16.98 -9.93
CA THR A 40 8.90 18.17 -10.78
C THR A 40 8.38 19.41 -10.07
N MET A 41 7.83 19.27 -8.87
CA MET A 41 7.30 20.37 -8.07
C MET A 41 8.27 20.73 -6.95
N GLN A 42 8.53 19.78 -6.06
CA GLN A 42 9.33 19.98 -4.86
C GLN A 42 10.03 18.67 -4.48
N LEU A 43 11.36 18.73 -4.33
CA LEU A 43 12.17 17.56 -3.98
C LEU A 43 11.79 17.01 -2.59
N ASN A 44 11.50 17.89 -1.62
CA ASN A 44 11.10 17.49 -0.27
C ASN A 44 9.84 16.61 -0.29
N LEU A 45 8.82 17.02 -1.04
CA LEU A 45 7.58 16.25 -1.18
C LEU A 45 7.84 14.87 -1.80
N ALA A 46 8.67 14.81 -2.83
CA ALA A 46 9.03 13.55 -3.49
C ALA A 46 9.77 12.60 -2.54
N MET A 47 10.67 13.13 -1.70
CA MET A 47 11.37 12.36 -0.68
C MET A 47 10.40 11.79 0.35
N VAL A 48 9.42 12.57 0.81
CA VAL A 48 8.42 12.06 1.77
C VAL A 48 7.57 10.95 1.15
N VAL A 49 7.10 11.13 -0.09
CA VAL A 49 6.31 10.09 -0.80
C VAL A 49 7.11 8.80 -0.94
N LEU A 50 8.39 8.90 -1.29
CA LEU A 50 9.27 7.75 -1.44
C LEU A 50 9.51 7.04 -0.10
N ILE A 51 9.77 7.79 0.98
CA ILE A 51 9.99 7.22 2.32
C ILE A 51 8.74 6.48 2.81
N VAL A 52 7.55 7.09 2.69
CA VAL A 52 6.28 6.44 3.08
C VAL A 52 6.07 5.16 2.29
N TYR A 53 6.37 5.17 0.98
CA TYR A 53 6.26 3.98 0.13
C TYR A 53 7.25 2.87 0.53
N ILE A 54 8.52 3.20 0.84
CA ILE A 54 9.51 2.23 1.32
C ILE A 54 9.08 1.62 2.66
N ILE A 55 8.59 2.43 3.60
CA ILE A 55 8.12 1.95 4.91
C ILE A 55 6.91 1.00 4.72
N ALA A 56 5.94 1.36 3.88
CA ALA A 56 4.75 0.53 3.67
C ALA A 56 5.08 -0.79 2.94
N THR A 57 5.96 -0.76 1.93
CA THR A 57 6.37 -1.98 1.21
C THR A 57 7.21 -2.91 2.08
N THR A 58 8.15 -2.37 2.86
CA THR A 58 8.90 -3.17 3.83
C THR A 58 7.97 -3.78 4.87
N ALA A 59 6.98 -3.05 5.37
CA ALA A 59 5.97 -3.59 6.28
C ALA A 59 5.23 -4.81 5.68
N ILE A 60 4.77 -4.71 4.43
CA ILE A 60 4.09 -5.82 3.75
C ILE A 60 5.03 -7.01 3.55
N PHE A 61 6.25 -6.80 3.07
CA PHE A 61 7.21 -7.90 2.89
C PHE A 61 7.61 -8.56 4.21
N THR A 62 7.70 -7.81 5.31
CA THR A 62 7.96 -8.39 6.64
C THR A 62 6.83 -9.28 7.15
N VAL A 63 5.60 -9.14 6.61
CA VAL A 63 4.49 -10.07 6.87
C VAL A 63 4.52 -11.25 5.90
N LEU A 64 4.69 -11.00 4.60
CA LEU A 64 4.60 -12.05 3.56
C LEU A 64 5.69 -13.13 3.66
N ILE A 65 6.88 -12.77 4.13
CA ILE A 65 8.02 -13.69 4.26
C ILE A 65 7.76 -14.78 5.33
N PRO A 66 7.48 -14.43 6.60
CA PRO A 66 7.27 -15.44 7.65
C PRO A 66 6.01 -16.27 7.42
N THR A 67 4.96 -15.70 6.82
CA THR A 67 3.72 -16.43 6.50
C THR A 67 3.81 -17.25 5.21
N ALA A 68 4.91 -17.15 4.46
CA ALA A 68 5.13 -17.81 3.17
C ALA A 68 4.00 -17.60 2.13
N THR A 69 3.24 -16.52 2.22
CA THR A 69 2.08 -16.23 1.35
C THR A 69 2.51 -15.70 0.00
N LYS A 70 2.14 -16.39 -1.09
CA LYS A 70 2.48 -15.97 -2.47
C LYS A 70 1.26 -15.53 -3.26
N THR A 71 0.10 -16.09 -2.94
CA THR A 71 -1.17 -15.85 -3.65
C THR A 71 -2.22 -15.20 -2.76
N LEU A 72 -3.27 -14.65 -3.38
CA LEU A 72 -4.45 -14.13 -2.67
C LEU A 72 -5.09 -15.18 -1.75
N GLN A 73 -5.10 -16.44 -2.18
CA GLN A 73 -5.70 -17.53 -1.43
C GLN A 73 -4.87 -17.91 -0.20
N ASP A 74 -3.53 -17.86 -0.31
CA ASP A 74 -2.64 -18.07 0.85
C ASP A 74 -2.86 -16.97 1.89
N MET A 75 -3.10 -15.73 1.47
CA MET A 75 -3.38 -14.63 2.40
C MET A 75 -4.68 -14.86 3.20
N ALA A 76 -5.68 -15.50 2.58
CA ALA A 76 -6.95 -15.81 3.22
C ALA A 76 -6.81 -16.93 4.27
N THR A 77 -5.90 -17.90 4.08
CA THR A 77 -5.65 -18.94 5.09
C THR A 77 -4.91 -18.39 6.31
N VAL A 78 -4.08 -17.36 6.16
CA VAL A 78 -3.42 -16.68 7.29
C VAL A 78 -4.43 -16.10 8.28
N TRP A 79 -5.61 -15.68 7.84
CA TRP A 79 -6.68 -15.20 8.74
C TRP A 79 -7.01 -16.20 9.83
N THR A 80 -7.03 -17.50 9.49
CA THR A 80 -7.36 -18.57 10.43
C THR A 80 -6.24 -18.86 11.43
N LEU A 81 -5.00 -18.49 11.09
CA LEU A 81 -3.81 -18.75 11.92
C LEU A 81 -3.49 -17.55 12.82
N THR A 82 -3.41 -16.35 12.25
CA THR A 82 -2.99 -15.13 12.95
C THR A 82 -3.84 -13.91 12.52
N PRO A 83 -5.11 -13.83 12.97
CA PRO A 83 -5.98 -12.68 12.70
C PRO A 83 -5.35 -11.30 12.95
N PRO A 84 -4.66 -11.02 14.08
CA PRO A 84 -4.15 -9.68 14.35
C PRO A 84 -3.06 -9.26 13.34
N LEU A 85 -2.17 -10.19 12.95
CA LEU A 85 -1.15 -9.92 11.95
C LEU A 85 -1.78 -9.59 10.59
N LEU A 86 -2.81 -10.35 10.20
CA LEU A 86 -3.51 -10.08 8.95
C LEU A 86 -4.21 -8.73 8.99
N THR A 87 -4.89 -8.37 10.08
CA THR A 87 -5.53 -7.03 10.18
C THR A 87 -4.51 -5.91 9.97
N ALA A 88 -3.34 -5.98 10.62
CA ALA A 88 -2.28 -5.00 10.43
C ALA A 88 -1.80 -4.95 8.99
N ALA A 89 -1.56 -6.09 8.35
CA ALA A 89 -1.13 -6.18 6.95
C ALA A 89 -2.18 -5.64 5.95
N LEU A 90 -3.46 -5.84 6.22
CA LEU A 90 -4.53 -5.32 5.36
C LEU A 90 -4.70 -3.83 5.51
N LEU A 91 -4.53 -3.30 6.73
CA LEU A 91 -4.47 -1.87 6.94
C LEU A 91 -3.24 -1.26 6.23
N THR A 92 -2.07 -1.93 6.16
CA THR A 92 -0.90 -1.44 5.39
C THR A 92 -1.17 -1.40 3.90
N ILE A 93 -1.81 -2.43 3.38
CA ILE A 93 -2.25 -2.48 1.98
C ILE A 93 -3.25 -1.35 1.68
N MET A 94 -4.19 -1.09 2.59
CA MET A 94 -5.13 0.04 2.48
C MET A 94 -4.43 1.41 2.55
N SER A 95 -3.35 1.51 3.33
CA SER A 95 -2.53 2.73 3.41
C SER A 95 -1.86 3.02 2.07
N LEU A 96 -1.31 2.02 1.38
CA LEU A 96 -0.80 2.18 0.00
C LEU A 96 -1.88 2.67 -0.97
N GLY A 97 -3.13 2.25 -0.78
CA GLY A 97 -4.30 2.75 -1.53
C GLY A 97 -4.54 4.25 -1.33
N GLY A 98 -4.16 4.80 -0.17
CA GLY A 98 -4.36 6.21 0.16
C GLY A 98 -5.77 6.50 0.63
N LEU A 99 -6.31 5.69 1.55
CA LEU A 99 -7.60 5.97 2.18
C LEU A 99 -7.46 7.02 3.31
N PRO A 100 -8.44 7.94 3.47
CA PRO A 100 -8.42 9.02 4.46
C PRO A 100 -8.81 8.54 5.87
N PRO A 101 -7.98 7.68 6.48
CA PRO A 101 -7.41 7.93 7.81
C PRO A 101 -5.96 7.44 7.95
N LEU A 102 -5.36 6.95 6.86
CA LEU A 102 -4.08 6.26 6.83
C LEU A 102 -2.96 7.14 6.25
N THR A 103 -1.71 6.78 6.55
CA THR A 103 -0.54 7.59 6.18
C THR A 103 -0.36 7.79 4.69
N GLY A 104 -0.63 6.77 3.87
CA GLY A 104 -0.41 6.88 2.43
C GLY A 104 -1.39 7.81 1.70
N PHE A 105 -2.41 8.34 2.37
CA PHE A 105 -3.25 9.41 1.83
C PHE A 105 -2.55 10.76 1.85
N THR A 106 -1.80 11.06 2.92
CA THR A 106 -1.19 12.39 3.13
C THR A 106 -0.24 12.81 2.00
N PRO A 107 0.71 11.99 1.50
CA PRO A 107 1.60 12.41 0.42
C PRO A 107 0.86 12.62 -0.90
N LYS A 108 -0.14 11.78 -1.22
CA LYS A 108 -0.94 11.93 -2.46
C LYS A 108 -1.78 13.21 -2.40
N TRP A 109 -2.36 13.51 -1.24
CA TRP A 109 -3.14 14.72 -1.04
C TRP A 109 -2.28 15.98 -1.21
N PHE A 110 -1.07 16.01 -0.63
CA PHE A 110 -0.15 17.13 -0.82
C PHE A 110 0.26 17.34 -2.29
N ILE A 111 0.51 16.25 -3.04
CA ILE A 111 0.79 16.36 -4.49
C ILE A 111 -0.38 16.99 -5.23
N LEU A 112 -1.61 16.57 -4.94
CA LEU A 112 -2.81 17.12 -5.60
C LEU A 112 -3.03 18.60 -5.23
N LYS A 113 -2.71 18.99 -3.99
CA LYS A 113 -2.75 20.37 -3.54
C LYS A 113 -1.74 21.23 -4.31
N GLU A 114 -0.48 20.82 -4.40
CA GLU A 114 0.55 21.57 -5.15
C GLU A 114 0.25 21.65 -6.65
N LEU A 115 -0.34 20.60 -7.23
CA LEU A 115 -0.81 20.67 -8.62
C LEU A 115 -1.92 21.71 -8.83
N SER A 116 -2.81 21.87 -7.84
CA SER A 116 -3.89 22.85 -7.92
C SER A 116 -3.40 24.29 -7.76
N THR A 117 -2.39 24.52 -6.91
CA THR A 117 -1.76 25.85 -6.74
C THR A 117 -0.99 26.27 -7.99
N LEU A 118 -0.43 25.32 -8.74
CA LEU A 118 0.22 25.55 -10.03
C LEU A 118 -0.75 25.68 -11.22
N HIS A 119 -2.07 25.77 -10.97
CA HIS A 119 -3.12 25.82 -12.00
C HIS A 119 -3.15 24.60 -12.96
N LEU A 120 -2.53 23.48 -12.59
CA LEU A 120 -2.54 22.23 -13.36
C LEU A 120 -3.71 21.32 -12.94
N THR A 121 -4.91 21.88 -12.83
CA THR A 121 -6.11 21.17 -12.39
C THR A 121 -6.48 19.94 -13.24
N PRO A 122 -6.44 19.95 -14.59
CA PRO A 122 -6.81 18.76 -15.37
C PRO A 122 -5.82 17.61 -15.17
N PHE A 123 -4.54 17.94 -14.94
CA PHE A 123 -3.50 16.95 -14.64
C PHE A 123 -3.72 16.34 -13.26
N SER A 124 -4.05 17.16 -12.26
CA SER A 124 -4.41 16.73 -10.91
C SER A 124 -5.59 15.76 -10.91
N THR A 125 -6.67 16.08 -11.62
CA THR A 125 -7.84 15.21 -11.71
C THR A 125 -7.54 13.91 -12.43
N ALA A 126 -6.76 13.95 -13.52
CA ALA A 126 -6.35 12.73 -14.22
C ALA A 126 -5.53 11.82 -13.30
N LEU A 127 -4.54 12.37 -12.60
CA LEU A 127 -3.69 11.62 -11.66
C LEU A 127 -4.52 10.98 -10.53
N ALA A 128 -5.49 11.71 -9.98
CA ALA A 128 -6.39 11.19 -8.96
C ALA A 128 -7.25 10.03 -9.46
N LEU A 129 -7.84 10.15 -10.67
CA LEU A 129 -8.66 9.09 -11.27
C LEU A 129 -7.83 7.83 -11.58
N ILE A 130 -6.59 8.00 -12.02
CA ILE A 130 -5.64 6.89 -12.28
C ILE A 130 -5.23 6.19 -10.97
N GLY A 131 -5.33 6.86 -9.83
CA GLY A 131 -5.13 6.24 -8.52
C GLY A 131 -6.22 5.23 -8.15
N LEU A 132 -7.46 5.37 -8.66
CA LEU A 132 -8.59 4.53 -8.25
C LEU A 132 -8.48 3.05 -8.63
N PRO A 133 -8.03 2.66 -9.84
CA PRO A 133 -7.79 1.26 -10.15
C PRO A 133 -6.74 0.61 -9.25
N SER A 134 -5.76 1.39 -8.75
CA SER A 134 -4.80 0.87 -7.78
C SER A 134 -5.45 0.53 -6.44
N LEU A 135 -6.37 1.39 -6.00
CA LEU A 135 -7.19 1.17 -4.81
C LEU A 135 -8.12 -0.04 -4.97
N TYR A 136 -8.68 -0.28 -6.16
CA TYR A 136 -9.53 -1.45 -6.42
C TYR A 136 -8.82 -2.79 -6.15
N PHE A 137 -7.59 -2.99 -6.65
CA PHE A 137 -6.92 -4.27 -6.43
C PHE A 137 -6.50 -4.47 -4.96
N TYR A 138 -6.23 -3.39 -4.22
CA TYR A 138 -6.02 -3.45 -2.77
C TYR A 138 -7.31 -3.85 -2.04
N ILE A 139 -8.46 -3.28 -2.40
CA ILE A 139 -9.76 -3.66 -1.83
C ILE A 139 -10.05 -5.14 -2.12
N ARG A 140 -9.78 -5.60 -3.35
CA ARG A 140 -9.92 -7.02 -3.72
C ARG A 140 -9.10 -7.94 -2.81
N ILE A 141 -7.85 -7.58 -2.49
CA ILE A 141 -7.01 -8.35 -1.55
C ILE A 141 -7.68 -8.43 -0.17
N THR A 142 -8.10 -7.28 0.38
CA THR A 142 -8.75 -7.25 1.70
C THR A 142 -10.06 -8.02 1.73
N PHE A 143 -10.87 -7.90 0.69
CA PHE A 143 -12.15 -8.56 0.61
C PHE A 143 -12.01 -10.08 0.61
N ILE A 144 -11.12 -10.63 -0.22
CA ILE A 144 -10.87 -12.07 -0.31
C ILE A 144 -10.28 -12.62 0.98
N SER A 145 -9.47 -11.85 1.69
CA SER A 145 -8.71 -12.32 2.85
C SER A 145 -9.46 -12.25 4.17
N THR A 146 -10.33 -11.26 4.40
CA THR A 146 -11.08 -11.13 5.67
C THR A 146 -12.58 -11.30 5.52
N LEU A 147 -13.19 -10.71 4.49
CA LEU A 147 -14.64 -10.60 4.41
C LEU A 147 -15.32 -11.87 3.88
N THR A 148 -14.60 -12.72 3.16
CA THR A 148 -15.18 -13.93 2.53
C THR A 148 -14.63 -15.26 3.06
N MET A 149 -14.12 -15.31 4.30
CA MET A 149 -13.55 -16.50 4.99
C MET A 149 -13.35 -17.72 4.07
N SER A 150 -12.18 -17.83 3.44
CA SER A 150 -11.89 -18.94 2.54
C SER A 150 -11.86 -20.28 3.28
N PRO A 151 -12.27 -21.40 2.65
CA PRO A 151 -12.23 -22.71 3.29
C PRO A 151 -10.79 -23.08 3.70
N GLY A 152 -10.61 -23.42 4.98
CA GLY A 152 -9.37 -23.99 5.47
C GLY A 152 -9.15 -25.42 4.97
N THR A 153 -7.89 -25.85 4.91
CA THR A 153 -7.54 -27.26 4.64
C THR A 153 -7.36 -28.01 5.95
N THR A 154 -7.43 -29.34 5.95
CA THR A 154 -7.24 -30.16 7.17
C THR A 154 -5.91 -29.92 7.89
N ASN A 155 -4.90 -29.41 7.19
CA ASN A 155 -3.59 -29.09 7.76
C ASN A 155 -3.57 -27.78 8.58
N THR A 156 -4.61 -26.94 8.53
CA THR A 156 -4.65 -25.70 9.35
C THR A 156 -4.61 -26.01 10.85
N GLU A 157 -5.24 -27.12 11.26
CA GLU A 157 -5.23 -27.67 12.63
C GLU A 157 -3.86 -28.26 13.04
N GLN A 158 -2.88 -28.32 12.15
CA GLN A 158 -1.50 -28.62 12.52
C GLN A 158 -0.68 -27.34 12.65
N ASN A 159 -0.93 -26.37 11.76
CA ASN A 159 -0.23 -25.10 11.72
C ASN A 159 -0.45 -24.22 12.97
N TRP A 160 -1.60 -24.32 13.65
CA TRP A 160 -1.84 -23.61 14.92
C TRP A 160 -0.83 -23.95 16.03
N ARG A 161 -0.14 -25.10 15.97
CA ARG A 161 0.86 -25.52 16.97
C ARG A 161 2.22 -24.89 16.74
N PHE A 162 2.50 -24.40 15.53
CA PHE A 162 3.80 -23.83 15.19
C PHE A 162 3.79 -22.32 15.35
N GLN A 163 4.80 -21.79 16.05
CA GLN A 163 5.00 -20.35 16.19
C GLN A 163 5.79 -19.81 15.00
N LEU A 164 5.28 -18.74 14.40
CA LEU A 164 5.98 -18.01 13.34
C LEU A 164 7.15 -17.21 13.94
N GLN A 165 8.30 -17.22 13.25
CA GLN A 165 9.44 -16.38 13.59
C GLN A 165 9.28 -15.00 12.95
N TYR A 166 9.06 -13.97 13.77
CA TYR A 166 8.92 -12.60 13.32
C TYR A 166 10.24 -11.83 13.42
N HIS A 167 10.50 -10.95 12.46
CA HIS A 167 11.60 -10.00 12.56
C HIS A 167 11.24 -8.84 13.49
N MET A 168 12.22 -8.38 14.29
CA MET A 168 12.05 -7.28 15.25
C MET A 168 11.56 -5.97 14.62
N ILE A 169 11.84 -5.76 13.34
CA ILE A 169 11.46 -4.55 12.58
C ILE A 169 9.96 -4.53 12.22
N MET A 170 9.28 -5.68 12.19
CA MET A 170 7.90 -5.82 11.73
C MET A 170 6.88 -4.92 12.47
N PRO A 171 6.79 -4.89 13.81
CA PRO A 171 5.81 -4.04 14.50
C PRO A 171 6.07 -2.55 14.27
N LEU A 172 7.34 -2.14 14.15
CA LEU A 172 7.71 -0.75 13.90
C LEU A 172 7.23 -0.28 12.52
N THR A 173 7.48 -1.06 11.46
CA THR A 173 7.09 -0.70 10.10
C THR A 173 5.57 -0.76 9.89
N LEU A 174 4.89 -1.72 10.52
CA LEU A 174 3.42 -1.79 10.54
C LEU A 174 2.81 -0.54 11.21
N MET A 175 3.29 -0.15 12.39
CA MET A 175 2.78 1.04 13.08
C MET A 175 3.06 2.32 12.29
N LEU A 176 4.29 2.51 11.81
CA LEU A 176 4.64 3.70 11.03
C LEU A 176 3.80 3.84 9.76
N SER A 177 3.51 2.75 9.07
CA SER A 177 2.65 2.84 7.87
C SER A 177 1.17 3.16 8.17
N MET A 178 0.73 3.07 9.44
CA MET A 178 -0.65 3.34 9.87
C MET A 178 -0.86 4.73 10.46
N THR A 179 0.03 5.17 11.36
CA THR A 179 -0.31 6.22 12.33
C THR A 179 0.43 7.55 12.15
N LEU A 180 1.13 7.78 11.04
CA LEU A 180 1.84 9.04 10.76
C LEU A 180 0.92 10.23 10.37
N LEU A 181 -0.38 10.01 10.17
CA LEU A 181 -1.30 11.08 9.74
C LEU A 181 -1.39 12.28 10.73
N PRO A 182 -1.37 12.11 12.06
CA PRO A 182 -1.31 13.23 12.99
C PRO A 182 -0.03 14.08 12.90
N LEU A 183 1.05 13.57 12.28
CA LEU A 183 2.30 14.30 12.07
C LEU A 183 2.29 15.16 10.80
N VAL A 184 1.17 15.23 10.08
CA VAL A 184 0.95 16.10 8.92
C VAL A 184 1.34 17.57 9.17
N PRO A 185 1.08 18.19 10.35
CA PRO A 185 1.51 19.56 10.61
C PRO A 185 3.03 19.73 10.50
N LEU A 186 3.84 18.75 10.93
CA LEU A 186 5.30 18.80 10.80
C LEU A 186 5.75 18.79 9.34
N MET A 187 5.04 18.04 8.49
CA MET A 187 5.31 18.03 7.04
C MET A 187 4.98 19.36 6.39
N TYR A 188 3.93 20.05 6.85
CA TYR A 188 3.58 21.37 6.33
C TYR A 188 4.65 22.43 6.62
N PHE A 189 5.35 22.32 7.75
CA PHE A 189 6.48 23.20 8.08
C PHE A 189 7.76 22.90 7.29
N MET A 190 7.83 21.78 6.56
CA MET A 190 9.00 21.39 5.73
C MET A 190 8.88 21.86 4.27
N ASN A 191 7.78 22.51 3.91
CA ASN A 191 7.58 23.24 2.65
C ASN A 191 7.99 24.71 2.83
#